data_AF-A0A1G7NG75-F1
#
_entry.id   AF-A0A1G7NG75-F1
#
_cell.length_a   1.000
_cell.length_b   1.000
_cell.length_c   1.000
_cell.angle_alpha   90.00
_cell.angle_beta   90.00
_cell.angle_gamma   90.00
#
_symmetry.space_group_name_H-M   'P 1'
#
loop_
_entity.id
_entity.type
_entity.pdbx_description
1 polymer ?
#
loop_
_entity_poly.entity_id
_entity_poly.type
_entity_poly.pdbx_seq_one_letter_code
_entity_poly.pdbx_strand_id
1 'polypeptide(L)'
;MASIEEVRSGIAQANDRASESLGALQQAQDCIEQAQTALAQVTEGSSQSDVEQANAYFADAASKIGDVQQAVNAAMEAAEGVSARL
;
A
#
# COMPACT_ATOMS: atom_id res chain seq x y z
N MET A 1 27.27 16.90 11.75
CA MET A 1 26.29 17.33 10.73
C MET A 1 26.58 16.51 9.50
N ALA A 2 25.59 15.85 8.92
CA ALA A 2 25.77 15.16 7.64
C ALA A 2 26.06 16.19 6.54
N SER A 3 26.95 15.83 5.61
CA SER A 3 27.21 16.57 4.38
C SER A 3 25.99 16.49 3.44
N ILE A 4 25.90 17.43 2.50
CA ILE A 4 24.81 17.45 1.50
C ILE A 4 24.72 16.12 0.75
N GLU A 5 25.87 15.54 0.38
CA GLU A 5 25.94 14.26 -0.31
C GLU A 5 25.40 13.10 0.54
N GLU A 6 25.75 13.06 1.84
CA GLU A 6 25.20 12.07 2.77
C GLU A 6 23.68 12.19 2.91
N VAL A 7 23.15 13.42 2.93
CA VAL A 7 21.69 13.65 2.99
C VAL A 7 21.01 13.18 1.71
N ARG A 8 21.56 13.50 0.53
CA ARG A 8 21.00 13.05 -0.76
C ARG A 8 21.03 11.54 -0.90
N SER A 9 22.13 10.90 -0.53
CA SER A 9 22.25 9.45 -0.51
C SER A 9 21.25 8.79 0.45
N GLY A 10 21.06 9.36 1.64
CA GLY A 10 20.06 8.90 2.60
C GLY A 10 18.62 9.01 2.08
N ILE A 11 18.28 10.10 1.38
CA ILE A 11 16.97 10.27 0.73
C ILE A 11 16.76 9.23 -0.37
N ALA A 12 17.75 9.00 -1.22
CA ALA A 12 17.67 7.98 -2.27
C ALA A 12 17.41 6.59 -1.67
N GLN A 13 18.16 6.21 -0.63
CA GLN A 13 17.95 4.93 0.06
C GLN A 13 16.56 4.82 0.71
N ALA A 14 16.02 5.91 1.25
CA ALA A 14 14.66 5.91 1.80
C ALA A 14 13.61 5.70 0.71
N ASN A 15 13.77 6.34 -0.45
CA ASN A 15 12.88 6.18 -1.60
C ASN A 15 12.97 4.80 -2.25
N ASP A 16 14.15 4.18 -2.27
CA ASP A 16 14.31 2.80 -2.74
C ASP A 16 13.46 1.84 -1.89
N ARG A 17 13.55 1.96 -0.56
CA ARG A 17 12.73 1.16 0.36
C ARG A 17 11.24 1.46 0.25
N ALA A 18 10.88 2.72 0.05
CA ALA A 18 9.49 3.10 -0.19
C ALA A 18 8.95 2.45 -1.47
N SER A 19 9.75 2.41 -2.54
CA SER A 19 9.41 1.76 -3.80
C SER A 19 9.22 0.24 -3.63
N GLU A 20 10.11 -0.41 -2.88
CA GLU A 20 9.94 -1.84 -2.51
C GLU A 20 8.62 -2.06 -1.75
N SER A 21 8.28 -1.16 -0.82
CA SER A 21 7.03 -1.26 -0.06
C SER A 21 5.78 -1.11 -0.94
N LEU A 22 5.81 -0.26 -1.96
CA LEU A 22 4.71 -0.10 -2.91
C LEU A 22 4.44 -1.39 -3.69
N GLY A 23 5.49 -2.09 -4.11
CA GLY A 23 5.36 -3.40 -4.75
C GLY A 23 4.71 -4.44 -3.82
N ALA A 24 5.14 -4.49 -2.56
CA ALA A 24 4.56 -5.39 -1.56
C ALA A 24 3.09 -5.04 -1.24
N LEU A 25 2.75 -3.76 -1.19
CA LEU A 25 1.38 -3.28 -0.99
C LEU A 25 0.48 -3.66 -2.17
N GLN A 26 0.97 -3.51 -3.41
CA GLN A 26 0.23 -3.96 -4.59
C GLN A 26 -0.04 -5.47 -4.53
N GLN A 27 0.98 -6.27 -4.22
CA GLN A 27 0.81 -7.71 -4.08
C GLN A 27 -0.21 -8.06 -2.97
N ALA A 28 -0.17 -7.35 -1.84
CA ALA A 28 -1.12 -7.55 -0.76
C ALA A 28 -2.57 -7.22 -1.17
N GLN A 29 -2.76 -6.15 -1.94
CA GLN A 29 -4.06 -5.79 -2.51
C GLN A 29 -4.58 -6.90 -3.43
N ASP A 30 -3.77 -7.38 -4.37
CA ASP A 30 -4.14 -8.45 -5.29
C ASP A 30 -4.56 -9.72 -4.54
N CYS A 31 -3.84 -10.08 -3.47
CA CYS A 31 -4.16 -11.21 -2.61
C CYS A 31 -5.51 -11.03 -1.88
N ILE A 32 -5.82 -9.81 -1.42
CA ILE A 32 -7.09 -9.50 -0.74
C ILE A 32 -8.27 -9.60 -1.71
N GLU A 33 -8.14 -9.05 -2.92
CA GLU A 33 -9.17 -9.10 -3.95
C GLU A 33 -9.46 -10.54 -4.42
N GLN A 34 -8.40 -11.36 -4.52
CA GLN A 34 -8.53 -12.79 -4.78
C GLN A 34 -9.24 -13.52 -3.65
N ALA A 35 -8.92 -13.22 -2.38
CA ALA A 35 -9.58 -13.82 -1.22
C ALA A 35 -11.07 -13.45 -1.16
N GLN A 36 -11.41 -12.19 -1.44
CA GLN A 36 -12.80 -11.73 -1.55
C GLN A 36 -13.55 -12.50 -2.65
N THR A 37 -12.96 -12.61 -3.83
CA THR A 37 -13.54 -13.34 -4.97
C THR A 37 -13.76 -14.82 -4.63
N ALA A 38 -12.77 -15.46 -4.00
CA ALA A 38 -12.87 -16.85 -3.59
C ALA A 38 -13.97 -17.06 -2.54
N LEU A 39 -14.09 -16.15 -1.55
CA LEU A 39 -15.17 -16.19 -0.57
C LEU A 39 -16.53 -16.06 -1.27
N ALA A 40 -16.71 -15.05 -2.12
CA ALA A 40 -17.96 -14.81 -2.82
C ALA A 40 -18.43 -16.05 -3.61
N GLN A 41 -17.52 -16.74 -4.29
CA GLN A 41 -17.80 -17.97 -5.04
C GLN A 41 -18.27 -19.12 -4.15
N VAL A 42 -17.59 -19.40 -3.04
CA VAL A 42 -17.97 -20.52 -2.16
C VAL A 42 -19.23 -20.23 -1.33
N THR A 43 -19.62 -18.96 -1.25
CA THR A 43 -20.83 -18.50 -0.54
C THR A 43 -21.98 -18.15 -1.48
N GLU A 44 -21.86 -18.43 -2.78
CA GLU A 44 -22.90 -18.13 -3.74
C GLU A 44 -24.22 -18.83 -3.36
N GLY A 45 -25.32 -18.06 -3.31
CA GLY A 45 -26.63 -18.55 -2.87
C GLY A 45 -26.78 -18.71 -1.36
N SER A 46 -25.78 -18.38 -0.55
CA SER A 46 -25.89 -18.30 0.90
C SER A 46 -26.66 -17.04 1.32
N SER A 47 -27.55 -17.17 2.31
CA SER A 47 -28.26 -16.07 2.95
C SER A 47 -27.64 -15.66 4.30
N GLN A 48 -26.42 -16.12 4.60
CA GLN A 48 -25.75 -15.82 5.87
C GLN A 48 -25.20 -14.39 5.88
N SER A 49 -25.56 -13.64 6.93
CA SER A 49 -25.08 -12.25 7.17
C SER A 49 -23.56 -12.15 7.29
N ASP A 50 -22.90 -13.18 7.80
CA ASP A 50 -21.47 -13.18 8.07
C ASP A 50 -20.65 -13.13 6.76
N VAL A 51 -21.22 -13.62 5.66
CA VAL A 51 -20.62 -13.55 4.32
C VAL A 51 -20.56 -12.11 3.83
N GLU A 52 -21.65 -11.37 3.98
CA GLU A 52 -21.74 -9.97 3.58
C GLU A 52 -20.74 -9.13 4.40
N GLN A 53 -20.67 -9.40 5.71
CA GLN A 53 -19.73 -8.74 6.62
C GLN A 53 -18.27 -9.05 6.26
N ALA A 54 -17.93 -10.30 5.97
CA ALA A 54 -16.58 -10.69 5.57
C ALA A 54 -16.16 -10.04 4.24
N ASN A 55 -17.06 -9.98 3.25
CA ASN A 55 -16.81 -9.27 2.00
C ASN A 55 -16.59 -7.77 2.20
N ALA A 56 -17.33 -7.15 3.14
CA ALA A 56 -17.12 -5.76 3.50
C ALA A 56 -15.74 -5.53 4.13
N TYR A 57 -15.27 -6.45 5.00
CA TYR A 57 -13.92 -6.34 5.57
C TYR A 57 -12.81 -6.47 4.53
N PHE A 58 -12.95 -7.35 3.53
CA PHE A 58 -11.99 -7.43 2.43
C PHE A 58 -11.95 -6.15 1.60
N ALA A 59 -13.12 -5.57 1.27
CA ALA A 59 -13.20 -4.31 0.54
C ALA A 59 -12.56 -3.15 1.31
N ASP A 60 -12.82 -3.05 2.62
CA ASP A 60 -12.21 -2.06 3.51
C ASP A 60 -10.69 -2.23 3.59
N ALA A 61 -10.20 -3.47 3.69
CA ALA A 61 -8.76 -3.76 3.69
C ALA A 61 -8.08 -3.33 2.38
N ALA A 62 -8.66 -3.64 1.23
CA ALA A 62 -8.14 -3.22 -0.08
C ALA A 62 -8.09 -1.68 -0.20
N SER A 63 -9.15 -0.99 0.24
CA SER A 63 -9.19 0.48 0.25
C SER A 63 -8.07 1.07 1.10
N LYS A 64 -7.85 0.54 2.30
CA LYS A 64 -6.79 1.03 3.22
C LYS A 64 -5.39 0.84 2.64
N ILE A 65 -5.16 -0.21 1.85
CA ILE A 65 -3.89 -0.36 1.14
C ILE A 65 -3.70 0.77 0.14
N GLY A 66 -4.74 1.15 -0.61
CA GLY A 66 -4.70 2.31 -1.51
C GLY A 66 -4.33 3.61 -0.80
N ASP A 67 -4.91 3.86 0.38
CA ASP A 67 -4.58 5.03 1.20
C ASP A 67 -3.10 5.03 1.63
N VAL A 68 -2.57 3.87 2.03
CA VAL A 68 -1.15 3.72 2.39
C VAL A 68 -0.25 3.95 1.17
N GLN A 69 -0.59 3.38 0.01
CA GLN A 69 0.16 3.60 -1.23
C GLN A 69 0.21 5.10 -1.58
N GLN A 70 -0.90 5.82 -1.44
CA GLN A 70 -0.94 7.26 -1.67
C GLN A 70 -0.02 8.02 -0.69
N ALA A 71 -0.06 7.67 0.60
CA ALA A 71 0.78 8.30 1.61
C ALA A 71 2.28 8.03 1.36
N VAL A 72 2.64 6.82 0.92
CA VAL A 72 4.03 6.47 0.58
C VAL A 72 4.52 7.26 -0.62
N ASN A 73 3.72 7.37 -1.69
CA ASN A 73 4.08 8.19 -2.86
C ASN A 73 4.27 9.67 -2.48
N ALA A 74 3.35 10.24 -1.68
CA ALA A 74 3.48 11.62 -1.21
C ALA A 74 4.73 11.84 -0.35
N ALA A 75 5.10 10.85 0.48
CA ALA A 75 6.33 10.91 1.27
C ALA A 75 7.59 10.89 0.40
N MET A 76 7.62 10.07 -0.67
CA MET A 76 8.71 10.03 -1.62
C MET A 76 8.89 11.37 -2.35
N GLU A 77 7.79 11.96 -2.85
CA GLU A 77 7.81 13.28 -3.50
C GLU A 77 8.32 14.38 -2.55
N ALA A 78 7.85 14.36 -1.29
CA ALA A 78 8.30 15.31 -0.28
C ALA A 78 9.80 15.15 0.03
N ALA A 79 10.30 13.91 0.09
CA ALA A 79 11.71 13.62 0.32
C ALA A 79 12.59 14.07 -0.86
N GLU A 80 12.17 13.84 -2.10
CA GLU A 80 12.84 14.35 -3.30
C GLU A 80 12.88 15.88 -3.33
N GLY A 81 11.78 16.52 -2.89
CA GLY A 81 11.70 17.96 -2.74
C GLY A 81 12.73 18.53 -1.76
N VAL A 82 13.18 17.76 -0.76
CA VAL A 82 14.31 18.14 0.11
C VAL A 82 15.63 18.04 -0.65
N SER A 83 15.88 16.91 -1.30
CA SER A 83 17.10 16.65 -2.09
C SER A 83 17.35 17.72 -3.15
N ALA A 84 16.29 18.16 -3.84
CA ALA A 84 16.34 19.17 -4.90
C ALA A 84 16.65 20.60 -4.42
N ARG A 85 16.45 20.89 -3.12
CA ARG A 85 16.70 22.23 -2.52
C ARG A 85 18.07 22.36 -1.86
N LEU A 86 18.75 21.23 -1.60
CA LEU A 86 20.11 21.18 -1.07
C LEU A 86 21.13 21.44 -2.17
#